data_AF-A0A977L0H1-F1
#
_entry.id   AF-A0A977L0H1-F1
#
_cell.length_a   1.000
_cell.length_b   1.000
_cell.length_c   1.000
_cell.angle_alpha   90.00
_cell.angle_beta   90.00
_cell.angle_gamma   90.00
#
_symmetry.space_group_name_H-M   'P 1'
#
loop_
_entity.id
_entity.type
_entity.pdbx_description
1 polymer ?
#
loop_
_entity_poly.entity_id
_entity_poly.type
_entity_poly.pdbx_seq_one_letter_code
_entity_poly.pdbx_strand_id
1 'polypeptide(L)'
;MTEIIIKEPEEFGYEFGRWTVARLSTHMEKETGILLGNTQLRNMLKKKRFVYIWAKYSLEDKQDEQKREEFRKKVEEYKKLLKEKPESIQIWFWDESGFSLRVIRRKHWTKKGKRKKVRGDRRKGRVNVMGGIRYTDKKRWVDLIPSGNSQNFKSVLLIFYKDIQREWIEQGNKKEDFEKNGPKIVIILDVISHSNKWGLILIKPQKY
;
A
#
# COMPACT_ATOMS: atom_id res chain seq x y z
N MET A 1 -14.28 29.37 19.75
CA MET A 1 -13.15 28.53 20.24
C MET A 1 -13.03 27.20 19.49
N THR A 2 -14.06 26.35 19.45
CA THR A 2 -13.96 25.04 18.77
C THR A 2 -13.81 25.18 17.25
N GLU A 3 -14.48 26.16 16.65
CA GLU A 3 -14.41 26.47 15.22
C GLU A 3 -13.00 26.89 14.76
N ILE A 4 -12.25 27.62 15.59
CA ILE A 4 -10.87 28.05 15.30
C ILE A 4 -9.92 26.85 15.16
N ILE A 5 -10.18 25.78 15.92
CA ILE A 5 -9.33 24.58 15.96
C ILE A 5 -9.58 23.66 14.75
N ILE A 6 -10.78 23.72 14.17
CA ILE A 6 -11.18 22.89 13.02
C ILE A 6 -10.59 23.45 11.72
N LYS A 7 -10.51 24.79 11.62
CA LYS A 7 -9.93 25.46 10.47
C LYS A 7 -8.41 25.31 10.43
N GLU A 8 -7.87 25.13 9.23
CA GLU A 8 -6.43 25.07 9.05
C GLU A 8 -5.80 26.46 9.29
N PRO A 9 -4.57 26.55 9.83
CA PRO A 9 -3.93 27.85 10.04
C PRO A 9 -3.76 28.66 8.75
N GLU A 10 -3.69 28.00 7.61
CA GLU A 10 -3.65 28.62 6.27
C GLU A 10 -4.91 29.45 5.99
N GLU A 11 -6.08 29.03 6.49
CA GLU A 11 -7.33 29.79 6.37
C GLU A 11 -7.29 31.12 7.13
N PHE A 12 -6.38 31.26 8.09
CA PHE A 12 -6.13 32.49 8.85
C PHE A 12 -4.90 33.26 8.31
N GLY A 13 -4.36 32.86 7.16
CA GLY A 13 -3.22 33.53 6.52
C GLY A 13 -1.84 33.16 7.09
N TYR A 14 -1.73 32.08 7.87
CA TYR A 14 -0.44 31.60 8.36
C TYR A 14 0.25 30.67 7.35
N GLU A 15 1.58 30.80 7.19
CA GLU A 15 2.39 29.96 6.28
C GLU A 15 2.62 28.52 6.78
N PHE A 16 2.08 28.16 7.95
CA PHE A 16 2.27 26.83 8.52
C PHE A 16 0.99 26.00 8.45
N GLY A 17 1.07 24.79 7.92
CA GLY A 17 -0.10 23.90 7.81
C GLY A 17 -0.45 23.10 9.05
N ARG A 18 -0.12 23.55 10.29
CA ARG A 18 -0.63 22.88 11.51
C ARG A 18 -0.63 23.72 12.77
N TRP A 19 -1.66 23.51 13.59
CA TRP A 19 -1.74 24.00 14.96
C TRP A 19 -0.84 23.21 15.90
N THR A 20 0.09 23.89 16.55
CA THR A 20 0.68 23.41 17.82
C THR A 20 -0.02 24.13 18.96
N VAL A 21 0.04 23.57 20.17
CA VAL A 21 -0.56 24.20 21.36
C VAL A 21 -0.06 25.63 21.56
N ALA A 22 1.24 25.87 21.36
CA ALA A 22 1.82 27.21 21.48
C ALA A 22 1.27 28.17 20.41
N ARG A 23 1.18 27.73 19.14
CA ARG A 23 0.65 28.55 18.05
C ARG A 23 -0.83 28.86 18.23
N LEU A 24 -1.61 27.87 18.62
CA LEU A 24 -3.03 28.03 18.91
C LEU A 24 -3.24 28.99 20.08
N SER A 25 -2.41 28.92 21.12
CA SER A 25 -2.44 29.84 22.25
C SER A 25 -2.23 31.30 21.81
N THR A 26 -1.19 31.57 21.00
CA THR A 26 -0.91 32.91 20.49
C THR A 26 -2.02 33.42 19.56
N HIS A 27 -2.59 32.55 18.73
CA HIS A 27 -3.70 32.94 17.86
C HIS A 27 -4.97 33.24 18.67
N MET A 28 -5.27 32.42 19.69
CA MET A 28 -6.42 32.66 20.58
C MET A 28 -6.28 33.94 21.40
N GLU A 29 -5.07 34.29 21.82
CA GLU A 29 -4.81 35.58 22.47
C GLU A 29 -5.13 36.75 21.53
N LYS A 30 -4.73 36.67 20.25
CA LYS A 30 -5.07 37.69 19.25
C LYS A 30 -6.57 37.83 19.01
N GLU A 31 -7.29 36.71 18.90
CA GLU A 31 -8.73 36.71 18.59
C GLU A 31 -9.62 37.06 19.78
N THR A 32 -9.22 36.65 21.00
CA THR A 32 -10.08 36.75 22.19
C THR A 32 -9.56 37.73 23.24
N GLY A 33 -8.34 38.23 23.11
CA GLY A 33 -7.66 39.07 24.11
C GLY A 33 -7.26 38.32 25.39
N ILE A 34 -7.50 37.01 25.47
CA ILE A 34 -7.24 36.20 26.68
C ILE A 34 -5.98 35.36 26.47
N LEU A 35 -4.97 35.59 27.31
CA LEU A 35 -3.79 34.76 27.36
C LEU A 35 -4.08 33.45 28.11
N LEU A 36 -4.11 32.33 27.39
CA LEU A 36 -4.25 30.99 27.97
C LEU A 36 -2.90 30.29 28.06
N GLY A 37 -2.56 29.69 29.20
CA GLY A 37 -1.35 28.88 29.30
C GLY A 37 -1.44 27.61 28.46
N ASN A 38 -0.31 27.15 27.89
CA ASN A 38 -0.23 25.91 27.11
C ASN A 38 -0.88 24.69 27.80
N THR A 39 -0.72 24.58 29.12
CA THR A 39 -1.31 23.50 29.94
C THR A 39 -2.82 23.63 30.05
N GLN A 40 -3.32 24.85 30.27
CA GLN A 40 -4.76 25.12 30.35
C GLN A 40 -5.43 24.83 29.02
N LEU A 41 -4.85 25.30 27.92
CA LEU A 41 -5.35 25.04 26.57
C LEU A 41 -5.38 23.54 26.26
N ARG A 42 -4.33 22.78 26.60
CA ARG A 42 -4.33 21.31 26.48
C ARG A 42 -5.45 20.65 27.28
N ASN A 43 -5.69 21.09 28.51
CA ASN A 43 -6.74 20.53 29.35
C ASN A 43 -8.13 20.85 28.79
N MET A 44 -8.34 22.04 28.24
CA MET A 44 -9.58 22.40 27.55
C MET A 44 -9.80 21.57 26.29
N LEU A 45 -8.76 21.39 25.47
CA LEU A 45 -8.81 20.53 24.27
C LEU A 45 -9.16 19.08 24.64
N LYS A 46 -8.54 18.54 25.69
CA LYS A 46 -8.87 17.20 26.21
C LYS A 46 -10.31 17.08 26.69
N LYS A 47 -10.80 18.06 27.46
CA LYS A 47 -12.21 18.10 27.91
C LYS A 47 -13.18 18.11 26.73
N LYS A 48 -12.81 18.76 25.63
CA LYS A 48 -13.56 18.79 24.37
C LYS A 48 -13.28 17.60 23.44
N ARG A 49 -12.56 16.57 23.91
CA ARG A 49 -12.22 15.34 23.16
C ARG A 49 -11.36 15.55 21.90
N PHE A 50 -10.57 16.61 21.84
CA PHE A 50 -9.54 16.76 20.81
C PHE A 50 -8.30 15.93 21.16
N VAL A 51 -7.72 15.28 20.15
CA VAL A 51 -6.48 14.50 20.26
C VAL A 51 -5.46 15.01 19.25
N TYR A 52 -4.21 15.15 19.68
CA TYR A 52 -3.11 15.54 18.81
C TYR A 52 -2.46 14.29 18.21
N ILE A 53 -2.84 13.97 16.97
CA ILE A 53 -2.33 12.83 16.21
C ILE A 53 -1.75 13.30 14.87
N TRP A 54 -1.00 12.42 14.22
CA TRP A 54 -0.52 12.67 12.86
C TRP A 54 -1.70 12.68 11.89
N ALA A 55 -1.74 13.70 11.02
CA ALA A 55 -2.66 13.71 9.89
C ALA A 55 -2.40 12.49 8.98
N LYS A 56 -3.45 12.03 8.30
CA LYS A 56 -3.36 10.92 7.36
C LYS A 56 -2.87 11.46 6.01
N TYR A 57 -1.84 10.86 5.44
CA TYR A 57 -1.56 11.06 4.03
C TYR A 57 -2.72 10.49 3.22
N SER A 58 -3.43 11.34 2.48
CA SER A 58 -4.45 10.94 1.52
C SER A 58 -3.94 11.13 0.10
N LEU A 59 -4.33 10.24 -0.80
CA LEU A 59 -4.15 10.37 -2.24
C LEU A 59 -5.50 10.46 -2.95
N GLU A 60 -6.57 10.77 -2.22
CA GLU A 60 -7.94 10.87 -2.74
C GLU A 60 -8.04 11.87 -3.89
N ASP A 61 -7.35 13.02 -3.79
CA ASP A 61 -7.32 14.04 -4.84
C ASP A 61 -6.69 13.57 -6.16
N LYS A 62 -5.91 12.48 -6.13
CA LYS A 62 -5.28 11.88 -7.31
C LYS A 62 -6.11 10.73 -7.91
N GLN A 63 -7.26 10.41 -7.32
CA GLN A 63 -8.11 9.31 -7.78
C GLN A 63 -9.10 9.79 -8.82
N ASP A 64 -9.19 9.04 -9.93
CA ASP A 64 -10.26 9.16 -10.88
C ASP A 64 -11.41 8.24 -10.44
N GLU A 65 -12.48 8.86 -9.92
CA GLU A 65 -13.61 8.15 -9.33
C GLU A 65 -14.34 7.25 -10.32
N GLN A 66 -14.47 7.68 -11.58
CA GLN A 66 -15.10 6.89 -12.66
C GLN A 66 -14.29 5.63 -12.96
N LYS A 67 -12.97 5.77 -13.16
CA LYS A 67 -12.09 4.60 -13.41
C LYS A 67 -12.08 3.64 -12.23
N ARG A 68 -12.15 4.17 -11.00
CA ARG A 68 -12.22 3.35 -9.79
C ARG A 68 -13.53 2.57 -9.70
N GLU A 69 -14.65 3.18 -10.08
CA GLU A 69 -15.94 2.52 -10.08
C GLU A 69 -16.01 1.42 -11.15
N GLU A 70 -15.53 1.67 -12.37
CA GLU A 70 -15.42 0.65 -13.42
C GLU A 70 -14.56 -0.53 -13.00
N PHE A 71 -13.41 -0.25 -12.38
CA PHE A 71 -12.53 -1.28 -11.84
C PHE A 71 -13.23 -2.10 -10.76
N ARG A 72 -13.94 -1.44 -9.82
CA ARG A 72 -14.71 -2.11 -8.77
C ARG A 72 -15.79 -3.02 -9.36
N LYS A 73 -16.53 -2.54 -10.38
CA LYS A 73 -17.56 -3.32 -11.07
C LYS A 73 -16.97 -4.59 -11.70
N LYS A 74 -15.83 -4.48 -12.41
CA LYS A 74 -15.12 -5.63 -13.00
C LYS A 74 -14.65 -6.64 -11.96
N VAL A 75 -14.08 -6.17 -10.85
CA VAL A 75 -13.63 -7.06 -9.77
C VAL A 75 -14.81 -7.79 -9.12
N GLU A 76 -15.94 -7.11 -8.91
CA GLU A 76 -17.14 -7.76 -8.38
C GLU A 76 -17.74 -8.79 -9.35
N GLU A 77 -17.70 -8.55 -10.66
CA GLU A 77 -18.10 -9.54 -11.66
C GLU A 77 -17.26 -10.82 -11.56
N TYR A 78 -15.93 -10.70 -11.46
CA TYR A 78 -15.06 -11.87 -11.27
C TYR A 78 -15.33 -12.59 -9.95
N LYS A 79 -15.64 -11.86 -8.87
CA LYS A 79 -16.03 -12.48 -7.60
C LYS A 79 -17.36 -13.23 -7.70
N LYS A 80 -18.32 -12.73 -8.49
CA LYS A 80 -19.58 -13.45 -8.75
C LYS A 80 -19.31 -14.75 -9.52
N LEU A 81 -18.53 -14.68 -10.61
CA LEU A 81 -18.13 -15.86 -11.37
C LEU A 81 -17.40 -16.90 -10.50
N LEU A 82 -16.55 -16.44 -9.58
CA LEU A 82 -15.86 -17.30 -8.63
C LEU A 82 -16.82 -18.02 -7.66
N LYS A 83 -17.91 -17.36 -7.24
CA LYS A 83 -18.94 -18.00 -6.41
C LYS A 83 -19.72 -19.06 -7.17
N GLU A 84 -20.02 -18.81 -8.45
CA GLU A 84 -20.78 -19.73 -9.30
C GLU A 84 -19.93 -20.93 -9.76
N LYS A 85 -18.67 -20.69 -10.12
CA LYS A 85 -17.75 -21.68 -10.68
C LYS A 85 -16.33 -21.50 -10.12
N PRO A 86 -16.08 -21.94 -8.87
CA PRO A 86 -14.80 -21.75 -8.17
C PRO A 86 -13.59 -22.31 -8.93
N GLU A 87 -13.76 -23.40 -9.68
CA GLU A 87 -12.68 -24.06 -10.40
C GLU A 87 -12.33 -23.38 -11.73
N SER A 88 -13.22 -22.53 -12.26
CA SER A 88 -13.06 -21.93 -13.58
C SER A 88 -12.24 -20.65 -13.59
N ILE A 89 -11.98 -20.06 -12.41
CA ILE A 89 -11.32 -18.76 -12.28
C ILE A 89 -10.48 -18.69 -11.01
N GLN A 90 -9.28 -18.12 -11.12
CA GLN A 90 -8.44 -17.80 -9.98
C GLN A 90 -8.15 -16.30 -9.97
N ILE A 91 -8.42 -15.64 -8.84
CA ILE A 91 -8.13 -14.22 -8.65
C ILE A 91 -6.91 -14.09 -7.73
N TRP A 92 -5.90 -13.36 -8.18
CA TRP A 92 -4.65 -13.12 -7.48
C TRP A 92 -4.42 -11.62 -7.28
N PHE A 93 -4.20 -11.21 -6.04
CA PHE A 93 -3.77 -9.84 -5.71
C PHE A 93 -2.26 -9.82 -5.67
N TRP A 94 -1.66 -8.95 -6.47
CA TRP A 94 -0.25 -9.02 -6.78
C TRP A 94 0.45 -7.71 -6.48
N ASP A 95 1.65 -7.80 -5.91
CA ASP A 95 2.42 -6.64 -5.48
C ASP A 95 3.94 -6.87 -5.65
N GLU A 96 4.69 -5.78 -5.71
CA GLU A 96 6.15 -5.75 -5.66
C GLU A 96 6.62 -5.09 -4.36
N SER A 97 7.45 -5.80 -3.60
CA SER A 97 8.03 -5.30 -2.35
C SER A 97 9.55 -5.25 -2.45
N GLY A 98 10.10 -4.05 -2.29
CA GLY A 98 11.54 -3.82 -2.23
C GLY A 98 12.07 -3.94 -0.80
N PHE A 99 12.94 -4.91 -0.54
CA PHE A 99 13.60 -5.12 0.74
C PHE A 99 14.99 -4.48 0.74
N SER A 100 15.19 -3.52 1.65
CA SER A 100 16.51 -2.95 1.87
C SER A 100 17.37 -3.93 2.66
N LEU A 101 18.53 -4.29 2.13
CA LEU A 101 19.55 -5.05 2.86
C LEU A 101 20.34 -4.18 3.86
N ARG A 102 19.91 -2.93 4.06
CA ARG A 102 20.50 -2.04 5.04
C ARG A 102 20.19 -2.55 6.45
N VAL A 103 21.24 -2.72 7.24
CA VAL A 103 21.11 -2.96 8.69
C VAL A 103 20.62 -1.69 9.37
N ILE A 104 19.41 -1.72 9.94
CA ILE A 104 18.83 -0.59 10.67
C ILE A 104 19.59 -0.41 11.99
N ARG A 105 20.03 0.84 12.27
CA ARG A 105 20.62 1.18 13.57
C ARG A 105 19.57 1.05 14.67
N ARG A 106 19.85 0.24 15.68
CA ARG A 106 18.99 0.08 16.86
C ARG A 106 19.53 0.88 18.04
N LYS A 107 18.67 1.11 19.04
CA LYS A 107 19.07 1.70 20.32
C LYS A 107 20.01 0.71 21.02
N HIS A 108 21.11 1.22 21.58
CA HIS A 108 22.05 0.42 22.36
C HIS A 108 22.36 1.14 23.66
N TRP A 109 22.69 0.38 24.70
CA TRP A 109 23.19 0.93 25.95
C TRP A 109 24.57 1.58 25.74
N THR A 110 24.73 2.80 26.22
CA THR A 110 26.00 3.53 26.16
C THR A 110 26.10 4.51 27.32
N LYS A 111 27.33 4.88 27.71
CA LYS A 111 27.55 5.88 28.77
C LYS A 111 26.92 7.22 28.35
N LYS A 112 26.25 7.90 29.29
CA LYS A 112 25.61 9.21 29.05
C LYS A 112 26.61 10.18 28.40
N GLY A 113 26.18 10.88 27.35
CA GLY A 113 27.03 11.78 26.57
C GLY A 113 27.94 11.12 25.53
N LYS A 114 28.10 9.79 25.55
CA LYS A 114 28.85 9.05 24.52
C LYS A 114 27.91 8.42 23.49
N ARG A 115 28.36 8.34 22.24
CA ARG A 115 27.66 7.63 21.16
C ARG A 115 28.58 6.56 20.59
N LYS A 116 28.10 5.31 20.51
CA LYS A 116 28.83 4.23 19.85
C LYS A 116 28.87 4.50 18.34
N LYS A 117 30.07 4.54 17.76
CA LYS A 117 30.24 4.62 16.30
C LYS A 117 29.91 3.25 15.71
N VAL A 118 28.95 3.20 14.79
CA VAL A 118 28.56 1.99 14.05
C VAL A 118 28.79 2.26 12.58
N ARG A 119 29.32 1.26 11.86
CA ARG A 119 29.62 1.32 10.43
C ARG A 119 28.42 1.88 9.66
N GLY A 120 28.71 2.87 8.82
CA GLY A 120 27.71 3.75 8.21
C GLY A 120 27.28 3.35 6.82
N ASP A 121 27.72 2.21 6.30
CA ASP A 121 27.49 1.77 4.92
C ASP A 121 26.03 1.91 4.53
N ARG A 122 25.75 2.96 3.76
CA ARG A 122 24.39 3.36 3.40
C ARG A 122 23.83 2.52 2.25
N ARG A 123 24.70 1.96 1.41
CA ARG A 123 24.36 1.14 0.23
C ARG A 123 24.75 -0.31 0.51
N LYS A 124 23.78 -1.17 0.83
CA LYS A 124 23.97 -2.62 0.97
C LYS A 124 23.19 -3.44 -0.06
N GLY A 125 22.72 -2.79 -1.14
CA GLY A 125 21.83 -3.40 -2.12
C GLY A 125 20.37 -3.40 -1.69
N ARG A 126 19.50 -3.75 -2.64
CA ARG A 126 18.06 -3.93 -2.46
C ARG A 126 17.71 -5.25 -3.16
N VAL A 127 16.85 -6.04 -2.54
CA VAL A 127 16.25 -7.21 -3.19
C VAL A 127 14.80 -6.88 -3.42
N ASN A 128 14.32 -7.03 -4.65
CA ASN A 128 12.91 -6.91 -4.93
C ASN A 128 12.29 -8.30 -4.90
N VAL A 129 11.13 -8.41 -4.27
CA VAL A 129 10.30 -9.62 -4.29
C VAL A 129 9.02 -9.25 -4.97
N MET A 130 8.50 -10.17 -5.76
CA MET A 130 7.22 -10.00 -6.40
C MET A 130 6.37 -11.22 -6.15
N GLY A 131 5.08 -11.01 -5.95
CA GLY A 131 4.22 -12.14 -5.69
C GLY A 131 2.78 -11.73 -5.51
N GLY A 132 1.95 -12.74 -5.29
CA GLY A 132 0.54 -12.53 -5.09
C GLY A 132 -0.08 -13.46 -4.07
N ILE A 133 -1.27 -13.07 -3.64
CA ILE A 133 -2.12 -13.81 -2.73
C ILE A 133 -3.40 -14.17 -3.49
N ARG A 134 -3.70 -15.47 -3.53
CA ARG A 134 -4.93 -15.99 -4.11
C ARG A 134 -6.13 -15.61 -3.24
N TYR A 135 -7.18 -15.10 -3.87
CA TYR A 135 -8.34 -14.57 -3.17
C TYR A 135 -9.10 -15.63 -2.37
N THR A 136 -9.26 -16.83 -2.93
CA THR A 136 -10.07 -17.93 -2.38
C THR A 136 -9.50 -18.49 -1.08
N ASP A 137 -8.25 -18.94 -1.10
CA ASP A 137 -7.63 -19.72 -0.02
C ASP A 137 -6.42 -19.04 0.62
N LYS A 138 -6.11 -17.81 0.18
CA LYS A 138 -4.94 -17.04 0.63
C LYS A 138 -3.61 -17.70 0.36
N LYS A 139 -3.56 -18.64 -0.61
CA LYS A 139 -2.29 -19.21 -1.09
C LYS A 139 -1.38 -18.07 -1.55
N ARG A 140 -0.13 -18.11 -1.12
CA ARG A 140 0.88 -17.10 -1.42
C ARG A 140 1.83 -17.66 -2.45
N TRP A 141 2.14 -16.88 -3.46
CA TRP A 141 3.19 -17.17 -4.42
C TRP A 141 4.15 -15.98 -4.43
N VAL A 142 5.45 -16.23 -4.35
CA VAL A 142 6.48 -15.18 -4.30
C VAL A 142 7.71 -15.64 -5.05
N ASP A 143 8.37 -14.70 -5.73
CA ASP A 143 9.63 -14.92 -6.42
C ASP A 143 10.53 -13.67 -6.33
N LEU A 144 11.83 -13.86 -6.51
CA LEU A 144 12.83 -12.82 -6.44
C LEU A 144 12.98 -12.12 -7.80
N ILE A 145 13.04 -10.79 -7.78
CA ILE A 145 13.33 -9.98 -8.95
C ILE A 145 14.72 -9.35 -8.81
N PRO A 146 15.69 -9.71 -9.67
CA PRO A 146 17.02 -9.13 -9.65
C PRO A 146 17.04 -7.62 -9.94
N SER A 147 16.16 -7.15 -10.85
CA SER A 147 15.99 -5.72 -11.19
C SER A 147 14.57 -5.42 -11.68
N GLY A 148 14.07 -4.21 -11.39
CA GLY A 148 12.71 -3.78 -11.74
C GLY A 148 12.53 -3.44 -13.23
N ASN A 149 12.76 -4.41 -14.11
CA ASN A 149 12.62 -4.29 -15.56
C ASN A 149 11.37 -5.05 -16.05
N SER A 150 10.73 -4.57 -17.11
CA SER A 150 9.54 -5.21 -17.72
C SER A 150 9.79 -6.65 -18.18
N GLN A 151 11.01 -6.96 -18.62
CA GLN A 151 11.43 -8.31 -18.98
C GLN A 151 11.43 -9.26 -17.79
N ASN A 152 11.92 -8.80 -16.63
CA ASN A 152 11.94 -9.60 -15.40
C ASN A 152 10.52 -9.79 -14.84
N PHE A 153 9.64 -8.80 -14.98
CA PHE A 153 8.24 -8.95 -14.66
C PHE A 153 7.59 -10.06 -15.50
N LYS A 154 7.83 -10.07 -16.83
CA LYS A 154 7.30 -11.11 -17.72
C LYS A 154 7.85 -12.49 -17.37
N SER A 155 9.13 -12.61 -17.01
CA SER A 155 9.72 -13.89 -16.61
C SER A 155 9.10 -14.44 -15.33
N VAL A 156 8.87 -13.59 -14.32
CA VAL A 156 8.19 -13.96 -13.07
C VAL A 156 6.77 -14.46 -13.35
N LEU A 157 6.00 -13.75 -14.19
CA LEU A 157 4.65 -14.21 -14.57
C LEU A 157 4.66 -15.55 -15.31
N LEU A 158 5.70 -15.83 -16.11
CA LEU A 158 5.84 -17.12 -16.79
C LEU A 158 6.14 -18.26 -15.81
N ILE A 159 6.99 -18.00 -14.81
CA ILE A 159 7.28 -18.98 -13.74
C ILE A 159 6.00 -19.24 -12.94
N PHE A 160 5.30 -18.19 -12.54
CA PHE A 160 4.01 -18.29 -11.86
C PHE A 160 3.00 -19.12 -12.66
N TYR A 161 2.84 -18.85 -13.96
CA TYR A 161 1.93 -19.60 -14.82
C TYR A 161 2.29 -21.10 -14.86
N LYS A 162 3.59 -21.42 -14.98
CA LYS A 162 4.07 -22.81 -14.93
C LYS A 162 3.76 -23.48 -13.59
N ASP A 163 3.85 -22.75 -12.48
CA ASP A 163 3.51 -23.30 -11.16
C ASP A 163 2.00 -23.55 -11.02
N ILE A 164 1.14 -22.71 -11.60
CA ILE A 164 -0.30 -22.99 -11.66
C ILE A 164 -0.59 -24.23 -12.53
N GLN A 165 0.10 -24.40 -13.65
CA GLN A 165 0.00 -25.62 -14.46
C GLN A 165 0.43 -26.87 -13.68
N ARG A 166 1.49 -26.77 -12.87
CA ARG A 166 1.92 -27.87 -11.99
C ARG A 166 0.86 -28.20 -10.95
N GLU A 167 0.32 -27.19 -10.27
CA GLU A 167 -0.77 -27.37 -9.29
C GLU A 167 -1.99 -28.07 -9.92
N TRP A 168 -2.34 -27.73 -11.16
CA TRP A 168 -3.43 -28.39 -11.88
C TRP A 168 -3.15 -29.86 -12.17
N ILE A 169 -1.91 -30.20 -12.54
CA ILE A 169 -1.48 -31.59 -12.77
C ILE A 169 -1.47 -32.38 -11.45
N GLU A 170 -1.03 -31.76 -10.35
CA GLU A 170 -1.06 -32.34 -9.00
C GLU A 170 -2.48 -32.65 -8.53
N GLN A 171 -3.50 -31.93 -9.03
CA GLN A 171 -4.91 -32.22 -8.80
C GLN A 171 -5.42 -33.43 -9.63
N GLY A 172 -4.56 -34.09 -10.39
CA GLY A 172 -4.88 -35.27 -11.19
C GLY A 172 -5.33 -34.97 -12.62
N ASN A 173 -5.28 -33.70 -13.04
CA ASN A 173 -5.67 -33.31 -14.39
C ASN A 173 -4.51 -33.47 -15.39
N LYS A 174 -4.84 -33.60 -16.67
CA LYS A 174 -3.86 -33.64 -17.75
C LYS A 174 -3.35 -32.24 -18.08
N LYS A 175 -2.07 -32.15 -18.42
CA LYS A 175 -1.42 -30.88 -18.79
C LYS A 175 -1.99 -30.33 -20.09
N GLU A 176 -2.27 -31.21 -21.04
CA GLU A 176 -2.79 -30.89 -22.37
C GLU A 176 -4.16 -30.22 -22.28
N ASP A 177 -4.94 -30.59 -21.27
CA ASP A 177 -6.28 -30.06 -21.03
C ASP A 177 -6.27 -28.72 -20.29
N PHE A 178 -5.12 -28.27 -19.75
CA PHE A 178 -5.04 -27.01 -19.01
C PHE A 178 -5.48 -25.81 -19.85
N GLU A 179 -5.18 -25.80 -21.15
CA GLU A 179 -5.56 -24.67 -22.00
C GLU A 179 -7.07 -24.56 -22.20
N LYS A 180 -7.76 -25.69 -22.25
CA LYS A 180 -9.20 -25.76 -22.51
C LYS A 180 -10.03 -25.72 -21.24
N ASN A 181 -9.58 -26.45 -20.23
CA ASN A 181 -10.34 -26.74 -19.01
C ASN A 181 -9.73 -26.08 -17.76
N GLY A 182 -8.51 -25.54 -17.86
CA GLY A 182 -7.85 -24.88 -16.74
C GLY A 182 -8.51 -23.56 -16.35
N PRO A 183 -8.25 -23.09 -15.12
CA PRO A 183 -8.82 -21.86 -14.62
C PRO A 183 -8.31 -20.64 -15.38
N LYS A 184 -9.19 -19.66 -15.62
CA LYS A 184 -8.78 -18.33 -16.04
C LYS A 184 -8.08 -17.62 -14.89
N ILE A 185 -6.88 -17.09 -15.13
CA ILE A 185 -6.09 -16.43 -14.09
C ILE A 185 -6.23 -14.92 -14.23
N VAL A 186 -6.78 -14.29 -13.20
CA VAL A 186 -6.96 -12.84 -13.09
C VAL A 186 -5.96 -12.30 -12.09
N ILE A 187 -5.02 -11.48 -12.55
CA ILE A 187 -4.05 -10.81 -11.68
C ILE A 187 -4.45 -9.34 -11.53
N ILE A 188 -4.61 -8.91 -10.28
CA ILE A 188 -4.90 -7.54 -9.89
C ILE A 188 -3.59 -6.89 -9.42
N LEU A 189 -3.17 -5.83 -10.10
CA LEU A 189 -1.91 -5.12 -9.85
C LEU A 189 -2.14 -3.62 -9.63
N ASP A 190 -1.39 -3.05 -8.71
CA ASP A 190 -1.34 -1.61 -8.43
C ASP A 190 -0.43 -0.87 -9.44
N VAL A 191 0.56 -1.56 -10.02
CA VAL A 191 1.63 -0.92 -10.79
C VAL A 191 1.83 -1.54 -12.18
N ILE A 192 1.53 -0.77 -13.24
CA ILE A 192 2.29 -0.86 -14.49
C ILE A 192 3.02 0.48 -14.62
N SER A 193 4.31 0.46 -14.27
CA SER A 193 5.22 1.63 -14.25
C SER A 193 5.51 2.25 -15.62
N HIS A 194 4.75 1.93 -16.67
CA HIS A 194 4.92 2.49 -18.02
C HIS A 194 3.63 2.91 -18.73
N SER A 195 2.52 3.12 -18.01
CA SER A 195 1.48 4.11 -18.38
C SER A 195 0.40 4.14 -17.30
N ASN A 196 -0.04 5.34 -16.97
CA ASN A 196 -1.13 5.67 -16.05
C ASN A 196 -2.32 4.68 -16.15
N LYS A 197 -2.43 3.69 -15.26
CA LYS A 197 -3.69 3.03 -14.82
C LYS A 197 -3.41 1.82 -13.93
N TRP A 198 -4.27 1.61 -12.94
CA TRP A 198 -4.51 0.32 -12.29
C TRP A 198 -4.78 -0.75 -13.35
N GLY A 199 -4.07 -1.87 -13.31
CA GLY A 199 -4.06 -2.87 -14.37
C GLY A 199 -4.68 -4.20 -13.93
N LEU A 200 -5.64 -4.71 -14.70
CA LEU A 200 -6.05 -6.12 -14.68
C LEU A 200 -5.27 -6.85 -15.77
N ILE A 201 -4.44 -7.82 -15.38
CA ILE A 201 -3.81 -8.74 -16.33
C ILE A 201 -4.64 -10.01 -16.36
N LEU A 202 -5.25 -10.26 -17.50
CA LEU A 202 -5.89 -11.53 -17.80
C LEU A 202 -4.85 -12.43 -18.47
N ILE A 203 -4.34 -13.40 -17.70
CA ILE A 203 -3.57 -14.48 -18.28
C ILE A 203 -4.59 -15.52 -18.72
N LYS A 204 -4.90 -15.49 -20.02
CA LYS A 204 -5.65 -16.56 -20.67
C LYS A 204 -4.66 -17.66 -21.07
N PRO A 205 -5.06 -18.94 -21.00
CA PRO A 205 -4.37 -19.95 -21.77
C PRO A 205 -4.46 -19.55 -23.24
N GLN A 206 -3.32 -19.18 -23.84
CA GLN A 206 -3.21 -18.91 -25.26
C GLN A 206 -2.43 -20.05 -25.90
N LYS A 207 -2.99 -20.59 -26.99
CA LYS A 207 -2.27 -21.42 -27.95
C LYS A 207 -1.02 -20.67 -28.43
N TYR A 208 0.11 -21.36 -28.44
CA TYR A 208 1.19 -21.03 -29.37
C TYR A 208 0.73 -21.28 -30.81
#